data_AF-Q10L93-F1
#
_entry.id   AF-Q10L93-F1
#
_cell.length_a   1.000
_cell.length_b   1.000
_cell.length_c   1.000
_cell.angle_alpha   90.00
_cell.angle_beta   90.00
_cell.angle_gamma   90.00
#
_symmetry.space_group_name_H-M   'P 1'
#
loop_
_entity.id
_entity.type
_entity.pdbx_description
1 polymer ?
#
loop_
_entity_poly.entity_id
_entity_poly.type
_entity_poly.pdbx_seq_one_letter_code
_entity_poly.pdbx_strand_id
1 'polypeptide(L)'
;MASLSPSLHLPCNSRTGFAGKTQGIRLRVIPAGRVGFVRTTVECKESRIGKKPIEVPSNVTLTLEEQFIKAKGPLGELSLNYPGEVKVVKEESGKLRVSKTVETKRANQMHGLFRTLTDNIIVGVSKGFDKKLQLVGVGYRAAVEGKDLVMNLGFSHPVRMAVPEGLKVKVEENTRIIVSGYDKSEIGQFAASIKKWRPPEPYKGKGIRYADEIVRRKEGKAGKKK
;
A
#
# COMPACT_ATOMS: atom_id res chain seq x y z
N MET A 1 11.11 -60.27 21.50
CA MET A 1 9.82 -59.59 21.32
C MET A 1 9.99 -58.11 21.64
N ALA A 2 9.74 -57.27 20.64
CA ALA A 2 9.44 -55.83 20.63
C ALA A 2 10.22 -54.88 21.57
N SER A 3 11.24 -54.25 20.99
CA SER A 3 11.83 -52.95 21.32
C SER A 3 10.95 -51.78 20.85
N LEU A 4 10.77 -50.71 21.63
CA LEU A 4 10.50 -49.35 21.12
C LEU A 4 11.07 -48.29 22.07
N SER A 5 11.90 -47.42 21.50
CA SER A 5 12.68 -46.31 22.06
C SER A 5 12.00 -44.95 21.84
N PRO A 6 12.34 -43.90 22.61
CA PRO A 6 12.08 -42.51 22.22
C PRO A 6 13.39 -41.84 21.75
N SER A 7 13.32 -41.18 20.59
CA SER A 7 14.44 -40.48 19.94
C SER A 7 14.66 -39.07 20.51
N LEU A 8 15.94 -38.75 20.73
CA LEU A 8 16.49 -37.45 21.10
C LEU A 8 16.68 -36.57 19.84
N HIS A 9 16.31 -35.29 19.91
CA HIS A 9 16.65 -34.29 18.88
C HIS A 9 17.81 -33.40 19.34
N LEU A 10 18.92 -33.47 18.60
CA LEU A 10 20.12 -32.61 18.69
C LEU A 10 20.06 -31.46 17.64
N PRO A 11 20.82 -30.36 17.86
CA PRO A 11 20.65 -29.07 17.17
C PRO A 11 21.48 -28.95 15.88
N CYS A 12 21.08 -28.04 14.98
CA CYS A 12 21.80 -27.76 13.73
C CYS A 12 22.59 -26.43 13.83
N ASN A 13 23.90 -26.56 13.60
CA ASN A 13 24.93 -25.52 13.62
C ASN A 13 25.34 -25.21 12.16
N SER A 14 25.52 -23.94 11.79
CA SER A 14 26.46 -23.52 10.72
C SER A 14 26.45 -22.01 10.49
N ARG A 15 27.44 -21.31 11.06
CA ARG A 15 28.00 -20.11 10.43
C ARG A 15 29.52 -20.24 10.42
N THR A 16 30.02 -20.32 9.20
CA THR A 16 31.41 -20.50 8.79
C THR A 16 32.28 -19.31 9.20
N GLY A 17 33.46 -19.61 9.74
CA GLY A 17 34.50 -18.64 10.07
C GLY A 17 35.31 -18.24 8.84
N PHE A 18 35.59 -16.95 8.70
CA PHE A 18 36.55 -16.42 7.74
C PHE A 18 37.87 -16.17 8.45
N ALA A 19 38.87 -17.00 8.16
CA ALA A 19 40.23 -16.89 8.69
C ALA A 19 41.06 -15.93 7.80
N GLY A 20 41.34 -14.73 8.31
CA GLY A 20 42.27 -13.77 7.70
C GLY A 20 43.44 -13.48 8.65
N LYS A 21 44.66 -13.74 8.17
CA LYS A 21 45.94 -13.68 8.90
C LYS A 21 46.39 -12.25 9.23
N THR A 22 46.81 -12.06 10.50
CA THR A 22 47.95 -11.26 11.02
C THR A 22 48.42 -10.02 10.26
N GLN A 23 48.32 -8.85 10.91
CA GLN A 23 49.46 -7.93 11.17
C GLN A 23 49.08 -6.96 12.32
N GLY A 24 50.04 -6.71 13.20
CA GLY A 24 49.82 -6.31 14.59
C GLY A 24 49.20 -4.93 14.82
N ILE A 25 48.16 -4.91 15.64
CA ILE A 25 47.75 -3.75 16.42
C ILE A 25 47.40 -4.28 17.82
N ARG A 26 48.23 -3.96 18.83
CA ARG A 26 47.88 -4.17 20.25
C ARG A 26 46.75 -3.20 20.61
N LEU A 27 45.51 -3.59 20.33
CA LEU A 27 44.36 -2.91 20.92
C LEU A 27 44.26 -3.37 22.38
N ARG A 28 44.41 -2.43 23.31
CA ARG A 28 44.07 -2.65 24.72
C ARG A 28 42.60 -3.09 24.77
N VAL A 29 42.36 -4.34 25.17
CA VAL A 29 41.02 -4.83 25.47
C VAL A 29 40.57 -4.13 26.74
N ILE A 30 39.81 -3.04 26.58
CA ILE A 30 39.06 -2.44 27.69
C ILE A 30 38.03 -3.51 28.09
N PRO A 31 37.93 -3.91 29.38
CA PRO A 31 36.90 -4.85 29.79
C PRO A 31 35.55 -4.25 29.40
N ALA A 32 34.75 -5.02 28.66
CA ALA A 32 33.41 -4.63 28.29
C ALA A 32 32.59 -4.47 29.59
N GLY A 33 32.65 -3.26 30.17
CA GLY A 33 31.78 -2.84 31.23
C GLY A 33 30.37 -3.11 30.76
N ARG A 34 29.61 -3.84 31.60
CA ARG A 34 28.23 -4.24 31.39
C ARG A 34 27.41 -3.00 31.03
N VAL A 35 27.33 -2.65 29.74
CA VAL A 35 26.47 -1.59 29.26
C VAL A 35 25.06 -2.14 29.43
N GLY A 36 24.46 -1.84 30.57
CA GLY A 36 23.07 -2.14 30.83
C GLY A 36 22.28 -1.53 29.68
N PHE A 37 21.66 -2.38 28.87
CA PHE A 37 20.73 -1.92 27.86
C PHE A 37 19.52 -1.37 28.60
N VAL A 38 19.57 -0.09 28.98
CA VAL A 38 18.42 0.63 29.47
C VAL A 38 17.43 0.60 28.32
N ARG A 39 16.46 -0.30 28.39
CA ARG A 39 15.29 -0.25 27.52
C ARG A 39 14.59 1.04 27.88
N THR A 40 14.85 2.11 27.14
CA THR A 40 14.06 3.32 27.22
C THR A 40 12.62 2.89 26.99
N THR A 41 11.78 3.01 28.02
CA THR A 41 10.34 2.85 27.89
C THR A 41 9.89 3.91 26.90
N VAL A 42 9.65 3.48 25.66
CA VAL A 42 9.16 4.36 24.60
C VAL A 42 7.71 4.65 24.94
N GLU A 43 7.46 5.79 25.58
CA GLU A 43 6.12 6.32 25.75
C GLU A 43 5.49 6.53 24.37
N CYS A 44 4.53 5.68 24.03
CA CYS A 44 3.89 5.68 22.72
C CYS A 44 2.81 6.76 22.67
N LYS A 45 3.23 8.00 22.42
CA LYS A 45 2.31 9.13 22.18
C LYS A 45 1.28 8.79 21.12
N GLU A 46 0.03 9.16 21.36
CA GLU A 46 -1.09 8.96 20.44
C GLU A 46 -0.82 9.56 19.04
N SER A 47 -1.20 8.81 17.99
CA SER A 47 -1.04 9.24 16.61
C SER A 47 -1.89 10.47 16.27
N ARG A 48 -1.31 11.48 15.61
CA ARG A 48 -2.05 12.67 15.14
C ARG A 48 -3.19 12.32 14.17
N ILE A 49 -3.01 11.25 13.39
CA ILE A 49 -3.98 10.73 12.44
C ILE A 49 -5.14 10.06 13.17
N GLY A 50 -4.85 9.19 14.16
CA GLY A 50 -5.86 8.44 14.90
C GLY A 50 -6.69 9.28 15.87
N LYS A 51 -6.20 10.46 16.29
CA LYS A 51 -6.98 11.43 17.09
C LYS A 51 -8.18 12.01 16.35
N LYS A 52 -8.12 12.07 15.01
CA LYS A 52 -9.18 12.69 14.21
C LYS A 52 -10.37 11.73 14.09
N PRO A 53 -11.57 12.10 14.56
CA PRO A 53 -12.77 11.29 14.34
C PRO A 53 -13.07 11.17 12.84
N ILE A 54 -13.82 10.13 12.48
CA ILE A 54 -14.29 9.91 11.11
C ILE A 54 -15.77 10.28 11.07
N GLU A 55 -16.13 11.16 10.14
CA GLU A 55 -17.52 11.58 9.93
C GLU A 55 -18.21 10.56 9.02
N VAL A 56 -19.35 10.04 9.45
CA VAL A 56 -20.13 9.08 8.67
C VAL A 56 -21.23 9.85 7.93
N PRO A 57 -21.18 9.95 6.59
CA PRO A 57 -22.25 10.57 5.83
C PRO A 57 -23.54 9.76 5.96
N SER A 58 -24.70 10.42 5.89
CA SER A 58 -26.03 9.80 6.03
C SER A 58 -26.29 8.66 5.05
N ASN A 59 -25.59 8.65 3.92
CA ASN A 59 -25.75 7.67 2.84
C ASN A 59 -25.05 6.34 3.11
N VAL A 60 -24.38 6.17 4.26
CA VAL A 60 -23.58 4.99 4.59
C VAL A 60 -24.07 4.34 5.88
N THR A 61 -24.44 3.07 5.78
CA THR A 61 -24.81 2.24 6.93
C THR A 61 -23.61 1.42 7.38
N LEU A 62 -23.28 1.54 8.67
CA LEU A 62 -22.15 0.82 9.28
C LEU A 62 -22.66 -0.22 10.26
N THR A 63 -22.17 -1.45 10.10
CA THR A 63 -22.36 -2.55 11.06
C THR A 63 -21.01 -2.91 11.67
N LEU A 64 -20.92 -2.82 13.00
CA LEU A 64 -19.72 -3.12 13.78
C LEU A 64 -19.95 -4.39 14.60
N GLU A 65 -19.14 -5.41 14.36
CA GLU A 65 -19.14 -6.71 15.06
C GLU A 65 -17.77 -6.89 15.72
N GLU A 66 -17.60 -6.41 16.96
CA GLU A 66 -16.33 -6.42 17.74
C GLU A 66 -15.08 -5.89 17.02
N GLN A 67 -14.45 -6.73 16.21
CA GLN A 67 -13.24 -6.46 15.43
C GLN A 67 -13.51 -6.43 13.92
N PHE A 68 -14.77 -6.52 13.50
CA PHE A 68 -15.15 -6.52 12.09
C PHE A 68 -16.06 -5.35 11.78
N ILE A 69 -15.76 -4.62 10.71
CA ILE A 69 -16.62 -3.57 10.18
C ILE A 69 -17.09 -3.95 8.79
N LYS A 70 -18.38 -3.72 8.55
CA LYS A 70 -18.99 -3.73 7.22
C LYS A 70 -19.62 -2.36 6.99
N ALA A 71 -19.30 -1.74 5.86
CA ALA A 71 -19.87 -0.49 5.43
C ALA A 71 -20.65 -0.72 4.13
N LYS A 72 -21.92 -0.33 4.13
CA LYS A 72 -22.81 -0.37 2.97
C LYS A 72 -23.12 1.05 2.53
N GLY A 73 -22.94 1.33 1.25
CA GLY A 73 -23.25 2.63 0.66
C GLY A 73 -23.86 2.48 -0.74
N PRO A 74 -24.16 3.60 -1.42
CA PRO A 74 -24.78 3.59 -2.74
C PRO A 74 -23.95 2.89 -3.83
N LEU A 75 -22.63 2.83 -3.68
CA LEU A 75 -21.74 2.24 -4.70
C LEU A 75 -21.45 0.75 -4.48
N GLY A 76 -21.70 0.22 -3.29
CA GLY A 76 -21.39 -1.16 -2.94
C GLY A 76 -21.19 -1.37 -1.43
N GLU A 77 -20.63 -2.52 -1.10
CA GLU A 77 -20.27 -2.91 0.27
C GLU A 77 -18.78 -3.22 0.39
N LEU A 78 -18.21 -2.84 1.52
CA LEU A 78 -16.82 -3.12 1.86
C LEU A 78 -16.73 -3.60 3.30
N SER A 79 -15.78 -4.49 3.55
CA SER A 79 -15.56 -5.07 4.87
C SER A 79 -14.07 -5.04 5.25
N LEU A 80 -13.79 -4.92 6.56
CA LEU A 80 -12.44 -4.85 7.08
C LEU A 80 -12.37 -5.51 8.47
N ASN A 81 -11.33 -6.30 8.69
CA ASN A 81 -11.00 -6.88 10.00
C ASN A 81 -9.94 -6.02 10.72
N TYR A 82 -10.18 -5.73 11.98
CA TYR A 82 -9.26 -5.05 12.88
C TYR A 82 -8.45 -6.07 13.71
N PRO A 83 -7.18 -5.80 14.02
CA PRO A 83 -6.44 -6.57 15.01
C PRO A 83 -6.92 -6.21 16.42
N GLY A 84 -6.79 -7.14 17.37
CA GLY A 84 -7.21 -6.94 18.77
C GLY A 84 -6.53 -5.78 19.53
N GLU A 85 -5.50 -5.16 18.94
CA GLU A 85 -4.84 -3.95 19.44
C GLU A 85 -5.68 -2.67 19.22
N VAL A 86 -6.69 -2.72 18.35
CA VAL A 86 -7.48 -1.57 17.91
C VAL A 86 -8.96 -1.81 18.20
N LYS A 87 -9.61 -0.82 18.82
CA LYS A 87 -11.04 -0.82 19.13
C LYS A 87 -11.71 0.38 18.47
N VAL A 88 -12.77 0.13 17.72
CA VAL A 88 -13.59 1.18 17.08
C VAL A 88 -14.85 1.40 17.89
N VAL A 89 -15.12 2.65 18.24
CA VAL A 89 -16.31 3.07 18.99
C VAL A 89 -17.11 4.04 18.13
N LYS A 90 -18.42 3.80 18.02
CA LYS A 90 -19.36 4.73 17.41
C LYS A 90 -19.86 5.71 18.47
N GLU A 91 -19.58 6.99 18.28
CA GLU A 91 -20.05 8.06 19.17
C GLU A 91 -21.52 8.39 18.85
N GLU A 92 -22.26 8.86 19.86
CA GLU A 92 -23.68 9.26 19.74
C GLU A 92 -23.86 10.39 18.72
N SER A 93 -22.85 11.25 18.54
CA SER A 93 -22.83 12.33 17.55
C SER A 93 -22.72 11.87 16.09
N GLY A 94 -22.77 10.56 15.81
CA GLY A 94 -22.65 10.00 14.46
C GLY A 94 -21.20 9.90 13.94
N LYS A 95 -20.21 10.14 14.80
CA LYS A 95 -18.78 10.05 14.46
C LYS A 95 -18.22 8.68 14.88
N LEU A 96 -17.24 8.17 14.13
CA LEU A 96 -16.46 7.01 14.54
C LEU A 96 -15.13 7.43 15.12
N ARG A 97 -14.81 6.88 16.29
CA ARG A 97 -13.52 7.07 16.95
C ARG A 97 -12.79 5.75 17.04
N VAL A 98 -11.56 5.75 16.54
CA VAL A 98 -10.64 4.60 16.67
C VAL A 98 -9.79 4.81 17.92
N SER A 99 -9.73 3.79 18.76
CA SER A 99 -8.96 3.75 20.01
C SER A 99 -8.01 2.54 20.01
N LYS A 100 -6.97 2.58 20.84
CA LYS A 100 -6.03 1.48 21.05
C LYS A 100 -6.35 0.77 22.37
N THR A 101 -6.16 -0.54 22.41
CA THR A 101 -6.37 -1.34 23.63
C THR A 101 -5.10 -1.43 24.48
N VAL A 102 -3.92 -1.37 23.86
CA VAL A 102 -2.62 -1.51 24.53
C VAL A 102 -1.69 -0.37 24.13
N GLU A 103 -0.90 0.12 25.10
CA GLU A 103 0.13 1.13 24.90
C GLU A 103 1.45 0.52 24.39
N THR A 104 1.43 -0.02 23.16
CA THR A 104 2.63 -0.52 22.49
C THR A 104 2.95 0.27 21.22
N LYS A 105 4.21 0.21 20.78
CA LYS A 105 4.64 0.81 19.50
C LYS A 105 3.84 0.28 18.32
N ARG A 106 3.51 -1.01 18.34
CA ARG A 106 2.71 -1.69 17.32
C ARG A 106 1.27 -1.15 17.31
N ALA A 107 0.63 -1.06 18.48
CA ALA A 107 -0.73 -0.52 18.58
C ALA A 107 -0.83 0.93 18.08
N ASN A 108 0.19 1.76 18.32
CA ASN A 108 0.22 3.13 17.81
C ASN A 108 0.33 3.20 16.27
N GLN A 109 1.09 2.28 15.66
CA GLN A 109 1.17 2.16 14.19
C GLN A 109 -0.18 1.71 13.61
N MET A 110 -0.80 0.71 14.24
CA MET A 110 -2.10 0.18 13.82
C MET A 110 -3.21 1.24 13.96
N HIS A 111 -3.23 2.01 15.05
CA HIS A 111 -4.22 3.06 15.30
C HIS A 111 -4.37 4.04 14.12
N GLY A 112 -3.24 4.59 13.65
CA GLY A 112 -3.24 5.52 12.51
C GLY A 112 -3.62 4.86 11.18
N LEU A 113 -3.15 3.63 10.95
CA LEU A 113 -3.47 2.86 9.75
C LEU A 113 -4.98 2.59 9.66
N PHE A 114 -5.57 2.01 10.70
CA PHE A 114 -6.97 1.60 10.71
C PHE A 114 -7.94 2.77 10.70
N ARG A 115 -7.59 3.91 11.30
CA ARG A 115 -8.34 5.15 11.11
C ARG A 115 -8.42 5.52 9.62
N THR A 116 -7.30 5.46 8.90
CA THR A 116 -7.23 5.83 7.48
C THR A 116 -7.95 4.81 6.59
N LEU A 117 -7.84 3.52 6.88
CA LEU A 117 -8.54 2.47 6.14
C LEU A 117 -10.06 2.59 6.29
N THR A 118 -10.54 2.82 7.51
CA THR A 118 -11.97 3.00 7.80
C THR A 118 -12.53 4.24 7.09
N ASP A 119 -11.79 5.36 7.13
CA ASP A 119 -12.14 6.59 6.43
C ASP A 119 -12.20 6.39 4.89
N ASN A 120 -11.21 5.68 4.32
CA ASN A 120 -11.21 5.35 2.89
C ASN A 120 -12.41 4.47 2.50
N ILE A 121 -12.79 3.50 3.33
CA ILE A 121 -13.96 2.65 3.07
C ILE A 121 -15.23 3.50 3.01
N ILE A 122 -15.44 4.35 4.01
CA ILE A 122 -16.65 5.21 4.12
C ILE A 122 -16.74 6.19 2.95
N VAL A 123 -15.65 6.89 2.65
CA VAL A 123 -15.59 7.80 1.49
C VAL A 123 -15.76 7.03 0.18
N GLY A 124 -15.16 5.83 0.09
CA GLY A 124 -15.23 4.96 -1.09
C GLY A 124 -16.63 4.47 -1.42
N VAL A 125 -17.38 3.96 -0.45
CA VAL A 125 -18.77 3.51 -0.68
C VAL A 125 -19.74 4.68 -0.90
N SER A 126 -19.41 5.88 -0.41
CA SER A 126 -20.24 7.09 -0.54
C SER A 126 -20.02 7.84 -1.85
N LYS A 127 -18.78 8.27 -2.12
CA LYS A 127 -18.41 9.11 -3.27
C LYS A 127 -17.69 8.32 -4.37
N GLY A 128 -17.01 7.25 -4.01
CA GLY A 128 -16.09 6.55 -4.90
C GLY A 128 -14.75 7.26 -5.05
N PHE A 129 -13.84 6.63 -5.77
CA PHE A 129 -12.53 7.18 -6.11
C PHE A 129 -12.31 7.06 -7.62
N ASP A 130 -11.59 8.04 -8.16
CA ASP A 130 -11.15 8.05 -9.54
C ASP A 130 -9.63 8.17 -9.62
N LYS A 131 -9.00 7.37 -10.48
CA LYS A 131 -7.60 7.56 -10.88
C LYS A 131 -7.53 7.86 -12.36
N LYS A 132 -6.92 9.00 -12.67
CA LYS A 132 -6.75 9.49 -14.04
C LYS A 132 -5.33 9.16 -14.52
N LEU A 133 -5.24 8.43 -15.62
CA LEU A 133 -4.00 8.10 -16.32
C LEU A 133 -4.00 8.83 -17.66
N GLN A 134 -2.82 9.25 -18.09
CA GLN A 134 -2.60 9.89 -19.37
C GLN A 134 -1.54 9.13 -20.17
N LEU A 135 -1.87 8.84 -21.43
CA LEU A 135 -0.95 8.31 -22.42
C LEU A 135 -0.24 9.45 -23.13
N VAL A 136 1.08 9.38 -23.21
CA VAL A 136 1.91 10.33 -23.95
C VAL A 136 2.76 9.57 -24.94
N GLY A 137 2.56 9.82 -26.23
CA GLY A 137 3.31 9.17 -27.29
C GLY A 137 2.60 9.29 -28.64
N VAL A 138 3.36 9.17 -29.72
CA VAL A 138 2.79 9.16 -31.08
C VAL A 138 2.18 7.78 -31.31
N GLY A 139 0.92 7.74 -31.77
CA GLY A 139 0.17 6.50 -31.99
C GLY A 139 -0.33 5.81 -30.72
N TYR A 140 -0.14 6.43 -29.54
CA TYR A 140 -0.60 5.85 -28.28
C TYR A 140 -2.09 6.10 -28.12
N ARG A 141 -2.84 5.03 -27.93
CA ARG A 141 -4.29 5.08 -27.73
C ARG A 141 -4.78 3.93 -26.88
N ALA A 142 -5.82 4.16 -26.11
CA ALA A 142 -6.57 3.16 -25.40
C ALA A 142 -8.02 3.14 -25.89
N ALA A 143 -8.66 1.98 -25.83
CA ALA A 143 -10.08 1.78 -26.12
C ALA A 143 -10.63 0.74 -25.14
N VAL A 144 -11.91 0.85 -24.79
CA VAL A 144 -12.61 -0.15 -23.99
C VAL A 144 -13.43 -1.01 -24.94
N GLU A 145 -13.14 -2.30 -24.98
CA GLU A 145 -13.86 -3.30 -25.78
C GLU A 145 -14.57 -4.26 -24.82
N GLY A 146 -15.86 -4.02 -24.56
CA GLY A 146 -16.64 -4.83 -23.62
C GLY A 146 -16.10 -4.74 -22.19
N LYS A 147 -15.50 -5.83 -21.70
CA LYS A 147 -14.88 -5.92 -20.37
C LYS A 147 -13.36 -5.74 -20.39
N ASP A 148 -12.76 -5.59 -21.58
CA ASP A 148 -11.32 -5.50 -21.75
C ASP A 148 -10.90 -4.07 -22.10
N LEU A 149 -9.82 -3.60 -21.49
CA LEU A 149 -9.10 -2.40 -21.87
C LEU A 149 -8.02 -2.76 -22.88
N VAL A 150 -8.14 -2.24 -24.10
CA VAL A 150 -7.21 -2.47 -25.20
C VAL A 150 -6.31 -1.25 -25.36
N MET A 151 -4.99 -1.44 -25.30
CA MET A 151 -4.00 -0.37 -25.36
C MET A 151 -3.00 -0.60 -26.49
N ASN A 152 -2.81 0.43 -27.30
CA ASN A 152 -1.77 0.51 -28.32
C ASN A 152 -0.64 1.40 -27.80
N LEU A 153 0.47 0.79 -27.40
CA LEU A 153 1.60 1.47 -26.75
C LEU A 153 2.89 1.45 -27.60
N GLY A 154 2.75 1.18 -28.90
CA GLY A 154 3.87 0.98 -29.82
C GLY A 154 4.51 -0.41 -29.74
N PHE A 155 3.81 -1.39 -29.19
CA PHE A 155 4.13 -2.82 -29.36
C PHE A 155 3.56 -3.33 -30.69
N SER A 156 4.09 -4.44 -31.20
CA SER A 156 3.62 -5.05 -32.46
C SER A 156 2.18 -5.57 -32.38
N HIS A 157 1.70 -5.89 -31.18
CA HIS A 157 0.34 -6.35 -30.91
C HIS A 157 -0.36 -5.43 -29.88
N PRO A 158 -1.69 -5.30 -29.92
CA PRO A 158 -2.43 -4.57 -28.90
C PRO A 158 -2.38 -5.29 -27.56
N VAL A 159 -2.20 -4.54 -26.47
CA VAL A 159 -2.21 -5.08 -25.10
C VAL A 159 -3.64 -5.09 -24.60
N ARG A 160 -4.17 -6.26 -24.24
CA ARG A 160 -5.50 -6.41 -23.66
C ARG A 160 -5.40 -6.65 -22.16
N MET A 161 -6.21 -5.94 -21.38
CA MET A 161 -6.31 -6.11 -19.94
C MET A 161 -7.77 -6.28 -19.53
N ALA A 162 -8.10 -7.41 -18.89
CA ALA A 162 -9.41 -7.61 -18.30
C ALA A 162 -9.63 -6.64 -17.14
N VAL A 163 -10.76 -5.93 -17.13
CA VAL A 163 -11.16 -5.07 -16.01
C VAL A 163 -11.72 -5.95 -14.89
N PRO A 164 -11.16 -5.90 -13.66
CA PRO A 164 -11.67 -6.69 -12.55
C PRO A 164 -13.07 -6.21 -12.14
N GLU A 165 -13.82 -7.11 -11.50
CA GLU A 165 -15.15 -6.78 -10.96
C GLU A 165 -15.06 -5.64 -9.93
N GLY A 166 -16.09 -4.81 -9.85
CA GLY A 166 -16.11 -3.64 -8.95
C GLY A 166 -15.44 -2.38 -9.50
N LEU A 167 -14.64 -2.48 -10.58
CA LEU A 167 -14.04 -1.33 -11.25
C LEU A 167 -14.77 -0.94 -12.54
N LYS A 168 -14.82 0.36 -12.81
CA LYS A 168 -15.33 0.93 -14.07
C LYS A 168 -14.21 1.68 -14.75
N VAL A 169 -13.87 1.30 -15.98
CA VAL A 169 -12.86 2.00 -16.79
C VAL A 169 -13.56 2.79 -17.88
N LYS A 170 -13.27 4.09 -17.94
CA LYS A 170 -13.72 4.99 -18.99
C LYS A 170 -12.50 5.52 -19.72
N VAL A 171 -12.58 5.62 -21.04
CA VAL A 171 -11.54 6.25 -21.85
C VAL A 171 -12.09 7.54 -22.44
N GLU A 172 -11.49 8.67 -22.05
CA GLU A 172 -11.77 9.99 -22.61
C GLU A 172 -10.65 10.33 -23.61
N GLU A 173 -11.02 10.84 -24.79
CA GLU A 173 -10.07 11.35 -25.79
C GLU A 173 -8.94 10.37 -26.17
N ASN A 174 -9.19 9.05 -26.30
CA ASN A 174 -8.23 7.98 -26.64
C ASN A 174 -6.91 7.92 -25.82
N THR A 175 -6.60 8.93 -25.01
CA THR A 175 -5.31 9.23 -24.40
C THR A 175 -5.47 9.46 -22.90
N ARG A 176 -6.69 9.62 -22.39
CA ARG A 176 -6.98 9.69 -20.96
C ARG A 176 -7.79 8.46 -20.56
N ILE A 177 -7.29 7.73 -19.57
CA ILE A 177 -7.98 6.58 -18.98
C ILE A 177 -8.40 6.99 -17.57
N ILE A 178 -9.68 6.85 -17.26
CA ILE A 178 -10.24 7.09 -15.93
C ILE A 178 -10.67 5.74 -15.37
N VAL A 179 -10.04 5.33 -14.27
CA VAL A 179 -10.42 4.14 -13.51
C VAL A 179 -11.20 4.60 -12.28
N SER A 180 -12.47 4.26 -12.24
CA SER A 180 -13.40 4.56 -11.15
C SER A 180 -13.74 3.29 -10.36
N GLY A 181 -13.97 3.43 -9.06
CA GLY A 181 -14.44 2.33 -8.21
C GLY A 181 -14.71 2.79 -6.78
N TYR A 182 -15.13 1.88 -5.90
CA TYR A 182 -15.35 2.17 -4.49
C TYR A 182 -14.18 1.75 -3.59
N ASP A 183 -13.41 0.70 -3.95
CA ASP A 183 -12.19 0.33 -3.22
C ASP A 183 -10.94 1.07 -3.74
N LYS A 184 -10.35 1.90 -2.88
CA LYS A 184 -9.11 2.64 -3.16
C LYS A 184 -7.92 1.73 -3.47
N SER A 185 -7.87 0.53 -2.87
CA SER A 185 -6.77 -0.41 -3.00
C SER A 185 -6.75 -1.04 -4.39
N GLU A 186 -7.89 -1.57 -4.84
CA GLU A 186 -8.08 -2.21 -6.14
C GLU A 186 -7.88 -1.23 -7.30
N ILE A 187 -8.48 -0.03 -7.23
CA ILE A 187 -8.29 1.02 -8.25
C ILE A 187 -6.80 1.36 -8.38
N GLY A 188 -6.09 1.42 -7.24
CA GLY A 188 -4.66 1.70 -7.23
C GLY A 188 -3.81 0.60 -7.84
N GLN A 189 -4.11 -0.65 -7.49
CA GLN A 189 -3.44 -1.82 -8.04
C GLN A 189 -3.67 -1.95 -9.55
N PHE A 190 -4.89 -1.72 -10.01
CA PHE A 190 -5.23 -1.77 -11.42
C PHE A 190 -4.55 -0.63 -12.20
N ALA A 191 -4.60 0.61 -11.70
CA ALA A 191 -3.91 1.73 -12.33
C ALA A 191 -2.38 1.54 -12.38
N ALA A 192 -1.78 0.94 -11.35
CA ALA A 192 -0.36 0.58 -11.35
C ALA A 192 -0.05 -0.51 -12.38
N SER A 193 -0.93 -1.51 -12.51
CA SER A 193 -0.82 -2.57 -13.52
C SER A 193 -0.86 -2.00 -14.94
N ILE A 194 -1.74 -1.03 -15.22
CA ILE A 194 -1.76 -0.31 -16.50
C ILE A 194 -0.44 0.42 -16.74
N LYS A 195 0.05 1.20 -15.75
CA LYS A 195 1.30 1.94 -15.85
C LYS A 195 2.52 1.05 -16.08
N LYS A 196 2.53 -0.18 -15.54
CA LYS A 196 3.63 -1.13 -15.64
C LYS A 196 3.99 -1.51 -17.09
N TRP A 197 3.02 -1.50 -18.01
CA TRP A 197 3.25 -1.84 -19.42
C TRP A 197 4.23 -0.89 -20.12
N ARG A 198 4.12 0.40 -19.86
CA ARG A 198 5.01 1.42 -20.42
C ARG A 198 5.16 2.59 -19.45
N PRO A 199 6.07 2.50 -18.47
CA PRO A 199 6.35 3.62 -17.57
C PRO A 199 6.88 4.83 -18.35
N PRO A 200 6.74 6.06 -17.80
CA PRO A 200 7.16 7.26 -18.50
C PRO A 200 8.68 7.31 -18.64
N GLU A 201 9.17 7.49 -19.86
CA GLU A 201 10.61 7.58 -20.14
C GLU A 201 11.22 8.89 -19.60
N PRO A 202 12.51 8.91 -19.19
CA PRO A 202 13.13 10.09 -18.59
C PRO A 202 13.47 11.22 -19.59
N TYR A 203 13.40 11.01 -20.90
CA TYR A 203 13.77 12.03 -21.88
C TYR A 203 12.55 12.82 -22.37
N LYS A 204 11.64 12.20 -23.13
CA LYS A 204 10.43 12.86 -23.66
C LYS A 204 9.19 12.62 -22.80
N GLY A 205 9.27 11.78 -21.76
CA GLY A 205 8.13 11.42 -20.92
C GLY A 205 7.09 10.54 -21.61
N LYS A 206 7.42 9.91 -22.76
CA LYS A 206 6.50 8.97 -23.41
C LYS A 206 6.20 7.77 -22.52
N GLY A 207 4.98 7.29 -22.58
CA GLY A 207 4.47 6.20 -21.75
C GLY A 207 3.15 6.59 -21.08
N ILE A 208 2.77 5.79 -20.10
CA ILE A 208 1.58 5.99 -19.28
C ILE A 208 2.01 6.64 -17.98
N ARG A 209 1.41 7.77 -17.63
CA ARG A 209 1.65 8.49 -16.38
C ARG A 209 0.33 8.76 -15.66
N TYR A 210 0.39 9.08 -14.37
CA TYR A 210 -0.78 9.69 -13.71
C TYR A 210 -0.97 11.12 -14.22
N ALA A 211 -2.21 11.62 -14.22
CA ALA A 211 -2.54 12.94 -14.76
C ALA A 211 -1.76 14.09 -14.08
N ASP A 212 -1.50 13.95 -12.78
CA ASP A 212 -0.80 14.89 -11.90
C ASP A 212 0.70 14.56 -11.71
N GLU A 213 1.23 13.56 -12.43
CA GLU A 213 2.62 13.12 -12.28
C GLU A 213 3.61 14.03 -13.03
N ILE A 214 4.51 14.65 -12.27
CA ILE A 214 5.64 15.42 -12.81
C ILE A 214 6.77 14.46 -13.19
N VAL A 215 6.92 14.18 -14.48
CA VAL A 215 8.04 13.38 -15.02
C VAL A 215 9.29 14.26 -15.16
N ARG A 216 10.34 13.94 -14.40
CA ARG A 216 11.64 14.62 -14.52
C ARG A 216 12.26 14.31 -15.88
N ARG A 217 12.43 15.35 -16.71
CA ARG A 217 13.03 15.24 -18.04
C ARG A 217 14.54 15.46 -17.98
N LYS A 218 15.30 14.57 -18.59
CA LYS A 218 16.73 14.71 -18.86
C LYS A 218 16.93 15.26 -20.27
N GLU A 219 18.01 16.02 -20.46
CA GLU A 219 18.45 16.43 -21.79
C GLU A 219 18.86 15.19 -22.60
N GLY A 220 18.34 15.06 -23.82
CA GLY A 220 18.56 13.85 -24.62
C GLY A 220 19.93 13.78 -25.29
N LYS A 221 20.53 14.93 -25.63
CA LYS A 221 21.81 15.00 -26.35
C LYS A 221 22.88 15.57 -25.41
N ALA A 222 23.81 14.72 -24.99
CA ALA A 222 24.84 15.04 -23.98
C ALA A 222 26.10 15.75 -24.54
N GLY A 223 26.04 16.32 -25.75
CA GLY A 223 27.23 16.90 -26.41
C GLY A 223 27.65 18.28 -25.89
N LYS A 224 26.82 18.96 -25.10
CA LYS A 224 27.10 20.33 -24.63
C LYS A 224 27.95 20.27 -23.35
N LYS A 225 29.22 20.66 -23.45
CA LYS A 225 30.04 20.99 -22.27
C LYS A 225 29.44 22.24 -21.62
N LYS A 226 29.26 22.22 -20.29
CA LYS A 226 28.72 23.33 -19.51
C LYS A 226 29.70 24.50 -19.48
#